data_AF-A0A7Y7NPD5-F1
#
_entry.id   AF-A0A7Y7NPD5-F1
#
_cell.length_a   1.000
_cell.length_b   1.000
_cell.length_c   1.000
_cell.angle_alpha   90.00
_cell.angle_beta   90.00
_cell.angle_gamma   90.00
#
_symmetry.space_group_name_H-M   'P 1'
#
loop_
_entity.id
_entity.type
_entity.pdbx_description
1 polymer ?
#
loop_
_entity_poly.entity_id
_entity_poly.type
_entity_poly.pdbx_seq_one_letter_code
_entity_poly.pdbx_strand_id
1 'polypeptide(L)'
;MRGNMIRKLALFGCAALLVSLTAGLFMVAEAEARAGGGSRSMGSRGSRSYSQPASPSTSPSPYQAAPQQARPMTPPPYQQPQPAGGGFMRSMAGGLVGGMLGGMLFRSMGFGGGGGMGGGGGGIGLFEILLLAGIGYFIYRYIKSKRQQEQQGEYTSYNSIPNTYDVTPQQAQLSTQDDLDRGLSHIRQMDAGFSEERFTDQVMDMFFKVQGAWMNRDLSPVNAIITDEMRRIFQEDLDRLIREKKVNRLENIAVRTVEISEAWQEQGQDYITALIYANLLDYTTDDVSGQVVSGSKTDPVKFEEFWTFTRSVGTGVWKLSGINQK
;
A
#
# COMPACT_ATOMS: atom_id res chain seq x y z
N MET A 1 49.63 -18.23 36.49
CA MET A 1 49.00 -18.56 35.18
C MET A 1 47.53 -18.15 35.07
N ARG A 2 46.69 -18.26 36.11
CA ARG A 2 45.25 -17.90 36.06
C ARG A 2 44.93 -16.42 35.70
N GLY A 3 45.74 -15.45 36.14
CA GLY A 3 45.47 -14.02 35.89
C GLY A 3 45.57 -13.59 34.42
N ASN A 4 46.47 -14.20 33.63
CA ASN A 4 46.61 -13.89 32.21
C ASN A 4 45.47 -14.46 31.36
N MET A 5 44.83 -15.55 31.82
CA MET A 5 43.72 -16.18 31.12
C MET A 5 42.44 -15.35 31.25
N ILE A 6 42.18 -14.77 32.44
CA ILE A 6 41.03 -13.89 32.68
C ILE A 6 41.13 -12.59 31.88
N ARG A 7 42.33 -11.99 31.79
CA ARG A 7 42.56 -10.80 30.96
C ARG A 7 42.36 -11.07 29.47
N LYS A 8 42.79 -12.23 28.97
CA LYS A 8 42.57 -12.62 27.57
C LYS A 8 41.10 -12.89 27.26
N LEU A 9 40.36 -13.58 28.14
CA LEU A 9 38.92 -13.80 27.97
C LEU A 9 38.13 -12.48 27.98
N ALA A 10 38.47 -11.55 28.88
CA ALA A 10 37.83 -10.24 28.93
C ALA A 10 38.10 -9.42 27.66
N LEU A 11 39.31 -9.50 27.09
CA LEU A 11 39.65 -8.81 25.84
C LEU A 11 38.88 -9.38 24.64
N PHE A 12 38.76 -10.70 24.54
CA PHE A 12 37.99 -11.37 23.49
C PHE A 12 36.49 -11.08 23.61
N GLY A 13 35.94 -11.03 24.83
CA GLY A 13 34.55 -10.66 25.08
C GLY A 13 34.24 -9.22 24.66
N CYS A 14 35.10 -8.26 24.99
CA CYS A 14 34.94 -6.86 24.57
C CYS A 14 35.07 -6.68 23.05
N ALA A 15 36.00 -7.40 22.41
CA ALA A 15 36.14 -7.36 20.95
C ALA A 15 34.92 -7.97 20.23
N ALA A 16 34.39 -9.09 20.72
CA ALA A 16 33.19 -9.70 20.18
C ALA A 16 31.95 -8.81 20.37
N LEU A 17 31.81 -8.16 21.53
CA LEU A 17 30.74 -7.20 21.79
C LEU A 17 30.84 -5.96 20.90
N LEU A 18 32.03 -5.42 20.66
CA LEU A 18 32.26 -4.30 19.74
C LEU A 18 31.94 -4.66 18.28
N VAL A 19 32.35 -5.86 17.83
CA VAL A 19 32.01 -6.36 16.49
C VAL A 19 30.51 -6.64 16.34
N SER A 20 29.84 -7.07 17.41
CA SER A 20 28.39 -7.30 17.42
C SER A 20 27.60 -5.99 17.46
N LEU A 21 28.10 -4.98 18.19
CA LEU A 21 27.50 -3.64 18.23
C LEU A 21 27.67 -2.90 16.90
N THR A 22 28.77 -3.11 16.17
CA THR A 22 28.96 -2.53 14.83
C THR A 22 28.19 -3.30 13.75
N ALA A 23 28.03 -4.62 13.87
CA ALA A 23 27.19 -5.40 12.97
C ALA A 23 25.69 -5.04 13.09
N GLY A 24 25.21 -4.72 14.30
CA GLY A 24 23.83 -4.28 14.54
C GLY A 24 23.49 -2.87 14.05
N LEU A 25 24.49 -2.07 13.65
CA LEU A 25 24.29 -0.74 13.05
C LEU A 25 24.09 -0.80 11.53
N PHE A 26 24.23 -1.95 10.89
CA PHE A 26 23.87 -2.18 9.49
C PHE A 26 22.43 -2.64 9.34
N MET A 27 21.49 -2.00 10.05
CA MET A 27 20.12 -1.94 9.57
C MET A 27 20.17 -1.14 8.27
N VAL A 28 20.27 -1.84 7.14
CA VAL A 28 20.14 -1.25 5.80
C VAL A 28 18.75 -0.63 5.77
N ALA A 29 18.70 0.68 6.01
CA ALA A 29 17.51 1.47 5.73
C ALA A 29 17.15 1.18 4.27
N GLU A 30 15.92 0.75 4.03
CA GLU A 30 15.37 0.60 2.69
C GLU A 30 15.64 1.92 1.95
N ALA A 31 16.53 1.89 0.97
CA ALA A 31 16.83 3.07 0.17
C ALA A 31 15.73 3.20 -0.86
N GLU A 32 15.01 4.32 -0.82
CA GLU A 32 14.18 4.80 -1.91
C GLU A 32 15.01 5.77 -2.75
N ALA A 33 15.91 5.24 -3.57
CA ALA A 33 16.81 6.07 -4.38
C ALA A 33 16.23 6.35 -5.78
N ARG A 34 15.17 5.68 -6.22
CA ARG A 34 14.54 5.92 -7.54
C ARG A 34 13.72 7.22 -7.62
N ALA A 35 13.50 7.74 -8.83
CA ALA A 35 12.55 8.84 -9.06
C ALA A 35 11.14 8.33 -8.75
N GLY A 36 10.39 9.06 -7.91
CA GLY A 36 9.12 8.53 -7.38
C GLY A 36 9.27 7.71 -6.11
N GLY A 37 10.51 7.31 -5.77
CA GLY A 37 10.85 6.63 -4.53
C GLY A 37 10.61 7.53 -3.33
N GLY A 38 9.86 7.04 -2.37
CA GLY A 38 9.51 7.70 -1.13
C GLY A 38 8.22 7.13 -0.58
N SER A 39 8.04 7.10 0.75
CA SER A 39 6.73 6.85 1.38
C SER A 39 5.67 7.94 1.09
N ARG A 40 5.90 8.83 0.11
CA ARG A 40 5.05 9.97 -0.24
C ARG A 40 4.60 9.87 -1.69
N SER A 41 3.30 10.09 -1.89
CA SER A 41 2.76 10.41 -3.21
C SER A 41 3.26 11.78 -3.66
N MET A 42 3.48 11.96 -4.96
CA MET A 42 3.97 13.22 -5.52
C MET A 42 3.26 13.59 -6.82
N GLY A 43 3.22 14.90 -7.09
CA GLY A 43 2.53 15.47 -8.24
C GLY A 43 1.01 15.43 -8.12
N SER A 44 0.35 15.55 -9.26
CA SER A 44 -1.08 15.69 -9.39
C SER A 44 -1.68 14.63 -10.30
N ARG A 45 -2.86 14.15 -9.91
CA ARG A 45 -3.74 13.26 -10.66
C ARG A 45 -5.09 13.93 -10.89
N GLY A 46 -5.10 15.24 -11.10
CA GLY A 46 -6.33 16.00 -11.22
C GLY A 46 -7.27 15.81 -10.01
N SER A 47 -8.54 15.55 -10.26
CA SER A 47 -9.54 15.27 -9.21
C SER A 47 -9.26 14.00 -8.38
N ARG A 48 -8.44 13.05 -8.89
CA ARG A 48 -8.12 11.78 -8.21
C ARG A 48 -6.85 11.82 -7.35
N SER A 49 -6.29 13.01 -7.13
CA SER A 49 -5.03 13.17 -6.37
C SER A 49 -5.10 12.69 -4.92
N TYR A 50 -6.29 12.72 -4.30
CA TYR A 50 -6.51 12.35 -2.90
C TYR A 50 -7.07 10.94 -2.70
N SER A 51 -7.32 10.21 -3.79
CA SER A 51 -7.80 8.82 -3.76
C SER A 51 -6.68 7.86 -4.12
N GLN A 52 -6.57 6.74 -3.40
CA GLN A 52 -5.64 5.67 -3.76
C GLN A 52 -6.08 5.05 -5.10
N PRO A 53 -5.15 4.88 -6.05
CA PRO A 53 -5.47 4.20 -7.30
C PRO A 53 -5.98 2.78 -7.08
N ALA A 54 -6.98 2.37 -7.86
CA ALA A 54 -7.42 0.97 -7.87
C ALA A 54 -6.33 0.07 -8.47
N SER A 55 -6.10 -1.11 -7.90
CA SER A 55 -5.24 -2.10 -8.55
C SER A 55 -6.01 -2.82 -9.66
N PRO A 56 -5.42 -3.05 -10.85
CA PRO A 56 -6.04 -3.86 -11.88
C PRO A 56 -6.38 -5.26 -11.34
N SER A 57 -7.56 -5.77 -11.65
CA SER A 57 -8.03 -7.09 -11.28
C SER A 57 -7.41 -8.16 -12.21
N THR A 58 -6.13 -8.48 -12.03
CA THR A 58 -5.54 -9.69 -12.63
C THR A 58 -5.99 -10.92 -11.84
N SER A 59 -7.23 -11.34 -12.05
CA SER A 59 -7.70 -12.69 -11.73
C SER A 59 -8.21 -13.35 -13.00
N PRO A 60 -7.66 -14.49 -13.46
CA PRO A 60 -8.33 -15.29 -14.48
C PRO A 60 -9.67 -15.75 -13.90
N SER A 61 -10.79 -15.32 -14.50
CA SER A 61 -12.12 -15.71 -14.05
C SER A 61 -12.25 -17.23 -13.94
N PRO A 62 -12.65 -17.80 -12.79
CA PRO A 62 -13.22 -19.13 -12.79
C PRO A 62 -14.62 -19.04 -13.39
N TYR A 63 -14.79 -19.58 -14.59
CA TYR A 63 -16.04 -20.02 -15.23
C TYR A 63 -17.32 -19.32 -14.76
N GLN A 64 -17.83 -18.40 -15.59
CA GLN A 64 -19.24 -17.98 -15.53
C GLN A 64 -20.13 -19.23 -15.66
N ALA A 65 -20.83 -19.58 -14.59
CA ALA A 65 -21.92 -20.55 -14.67
C ALA A 65 -23.03 -19.94 -15.55
N ALA A 66 -23.38 -20.66 -16.62
CA ALA A 66 -24.43 -20.28 -17.55
C ALA A 66 -25.76 -19.97 -16.83
N PRO A 67 -26.56 -19.00 -17.31
CA PRO A 67 -27.85 -18.68 -16.71
C PRO A 67 -28.81 -19.87 -16.86
N GLN A 68 -29.23 -20.43 -15.71
CA GLN A 68 -30.27 -21.46 -15.68
C GLN A 68 -31.60 -20.83 -16.13
N GLN A 69 -32.11 -21.31 -17.26
CA GLN A 69 -33.45 -21.00 -17.75
C GLN A 69 -34.49 -21.38 -16.69
N ALA A 70 -35.30 -20.39 -16.29
CA ALA A 70 -36.40 -20.56 -15.37
C ALA A 70 -37.42 -21.56 -15.93
N ARG A 71 -37.66 -22.66 -15.20
CA ARG A 71 -38.82 -23.53 -15.43
C ARG A 71 -40.02 -22.95 -14.69
N PRO A 72 -41.22 -22.91 -15.31
CA PRO A 72 -42.42 -22.45 -14.61
C PRO A 72 -42.85 -23.47 -13.56
N MET A 73 -42.91 -23.03 -12.30
CA MET A 73 -43.32 -23.82 -11.14
C MET A 73 -44.77 -23.44 -10.80
N THR A 74 -45.67 -24.42 -10.80
CA THR A 74 -47.07 -24.31 -10.37
C THR A 74 -47.18 -23.99 -8.88
N PRO A 75 -48.16 -23.19 -8.42
CA PRO A 75 -48.24 -22.75 -7.03
C PRO A 75 -48.84 -23.82 -6.10
N PRO A 76 -48.27 -24.07 -4.90
CA PRO A 76 -48.93 -24.80 -3.84
C PRO A 76 -49.70 -23.86 -2.87
N PRO A 77 -50.71 -24.38 -2.16
CA PRO A 77 -51.71 -23.56 -1.46
C PRO A 77 -51.27 -23.09 -0.06
N TYR A 78 -51.92 -22.02 0.37
CA TYR A 78 -51.80 -21.35 1.67
C TYR A 78 -51.88 -22.30 2.89
N GLN A 79 -50.95 -22.14 3.83
CA GLN A 79 -51.13 -22.56 5.23
C GLN A 79 -50.59 -21.52 6.22
N GLN A 80 -51.34 -21.38 7.31
CA GLN A 80 -51.25 -20.41 8.41
C GLN A 80 -50.04 -20.61 9.35
N PRO A 81 -49.71 -19.60 10.19
CA PRO A 81 -48.50 -19.60 11.00
C PRO A 81 -48.70 -20.23 12.37
N GLN A 82 -47.74 -21.06 12.82
CA GLN A 82 -47.56 -21.41 14.23
C GLN A 82 -46.09 -21.72 14.59
N PRO A 83 -45.74 -21.67 15.89
CA PRO A 83 -44.48 -21.11 16.35
C PRO A 83 -43.50 -22.15 16.90
N ALA A 84 -42.33 -21.60 17.29
CA ALA A 84 -41.38 -22.11 18.29
C ALA A 84 -40.20 -22.96 17.81
N GLY A 85 -39.03 -22.55 18.32
CA GLY A 85 -38.05 -23.50 18.84
C GLY A 85 -36.63 -23.32 18.31
N GLY A 86 -35.69 -22.89 19.17
CA GLY A 86 -34.29 -23.24 18.95
C GLY A 86 -33.19 -22.27 19.38
N GLY A 87 -33.41 -21.41 20.38
CA GLY A 87 -32.40 -20.49 20.94
C GLY A 87 -31.27 -21.13 21.78
N PHE A 88 -30.89 -22.39 21.53
CA PHE A 88 -29.86 -23.08 22.32
C PHE A 88 -28.62 -23.50 21.51
N MET A 89 -28.78 -23.76 20.21
CA MET A 89 -27.64 -24.21 19.37
C MET A 89 -26.74 -23.06 18.88
N ARG A 90 -27.23 -21.81 18.87
CA ARG A 90 -26.45 -20.64 18.46
C ARG A 90 -25.47 -20.15 19.53
N SER A 91 -25.69 -20.47 20.81
CA SER A 91 -24.78 -20.07 21.90
C SER A 91 -23.62 -21.05 22.14
N MET A 92 -23.74 -22.33 21.74
CA MET A 92 -22.61 -23.27 21.82
C MET A 92 -21.63 -23.16 20.64
N ALA A 93 -22.10 -22.75 19.46
CA ALA A 93 -21.24 -22.57 18.28
C ALA A 93 -20.25 -21.40 18.43
N GLY A 94 -20.58 -20.39 19.25
CA GLY A 94 -19.67 -19.28 19.56
C GLY A 94 -18.62 -19.59 20.64
N GLY A 95 -18.84 -20.60 21.48
CA GLY A 95 -17.98 -20.90 22.64
C GLY A 95 -16.72 -21.71 22.31
N LEU A 96 -16.76 -22.55 21.28
CA LEU A 96 -15.66 -23.47 20.96
C LEU A 96 -14.58 -22.83 20.08
N VAL A 97 -14.94 -21.88 19.20
CA VAL A 97 -13.97 -21.14 18.37
C VAL A 97 -13.23 -20.07 19.18
N GLY A 98 -13.90 -19.45 20.16
CA GLY A 98 -13.25 -18.53 21.11
C GLY A 98 -12.33 -19.23 22.12
N GLY A 99 -12.65 -20.46 22.52
CA GLY A 99 -11.88 -21.24 23.50
C GLY A 99 -10.52 -21.75 22.98
N MET A 100 -10.42 -22.10 21.69
CA MET A 100 -9.15 -22.58 21.11
C MET A 100 -8.13 -21.46 20.85
N LEU A 101 -8.58 -20.26 20.48
CA LEU A 101 -7.68 -19.11 20.30
C LEU A 101 -7.28 -18.48 21.64
N GLY A 102 -8.17 -18.49 22.65
CA GLY A 102 -7.81 -18.14 24.02
C GLY A 102 -6.81 -19.11 24.65
N GLY A 103 -6.98 -20.42 24.44
CA GLY A 103 -6.12 -21.45 25.01
C GLY A 103 -4.68 -21.49 24.46
N MET A 104 -4.45 -20.97 23.25
CA MET A 104 -3.10 -20.89 22.65
C MET A 104 -2.35 -19.61 23.06
N LEU A 105 -3.05 -18.50 23.25
CA LEU A 105 -2.45 -17.25 23.74
C LEU A 105 -2.06 -17.34 25.23
N PHE A 106 -2.85 -18.06 26.04
CA PHE A 106 -2.50 -18.30 27.45
C PHE A 106 -1.47 -19.43 27.68
N ARG A 107 -1.17 -20.26 26.67
CA ARG A 107 -0.06 -21.23 26.73
C ARG A 107 1.30 -20.61 26.40
N SER A 108 1.34 -19.45 25.76
CA SER A 108 2.59 -18.82 25.31
C SER A 108 3.21 -17.86 26.32
N MET A 109 2.56 -17.58 27.46
CA MET A 109 3.06 -16.62 28.46
C MET A 109 2.99 -17.17 29.90
N GLY A 110 3.05 -18.50 30.05
CA GLY A 110 2.92 -19.17 31.35
C GLY A 110 3.94 -20.29 31.50
N PHE A 111 5.13 -19.91 31.95
CA PHE A 111 6.15 -20.75 32.58
C PHE A 111 5.51 -21.83 33.48
N GLY A 112 5.58 -23.10 33.08
CA GLY A 112 4.96 -24.20 33.79
C GLY A 112 5.53 -25.57 33.41
N GLY A 113 6.69 -25.90 33.98
CA GLY A 113 7.31 -27.23 33.99
C GLY A 113 8.34 -27.45 32.87
N GLY A 114 9.59 -27.82 33.14
CA GLY A 114 10.30 -28.15 34.37
C GLY A 114 11.70 -28.63 34.00
N GLY A 115 12.67 -28.37 34.87
CA GLY A 115 14.01 -28.99 34.82
C GLY A 115 15.13 -28.05 34.39
N GLY A 116 15.99 -27.66 35.34
CA GLY A 116 17.30 -27.08 35.02
C GLY A 116 17.78 -25.94 35.91
N MET A 117 17.88 -26.18 37.21
CA MET A 117 19.02 -25.78 38.05
C MET A 117 19.63 -24.36 37.87
N GLY A 118 19.31 -23.43 38.79
CA GLY A 118 20.27 -22.41 39.24
C GLY A 118 19.84 -20.93 39.16
N GLY A 119 19.34 -20.39 40.29
CA GLY A 119 19.74 -19.07 40.82
C GLY A 119 19.13 -17.78 40.24
N GLY A 120 18.35 -17.06 41.07
CA GLY A 120 18.16 -15.61 40.98
C GLY A 120 16.79 -15.15 40.48
N GLY A 121 16.05 -14.40 41.30
CA GLY A 121 14.65 -14.03 41.08
C GLY A 121 14.38 -13.06 39.92
N GLY A 122 13.16 -13.15 39.39
CA GLY A 122 12.63 -12.29 38.33
C GLY A 122 11.10 -12.40 38.26
N GLY A 123 10.43 -11.94 39.31
CA GLY A 123 8.97 -11.72 39.25
C GLY A 123 8.67 -10.51 38.39
N ILE A 124 7.53 -10.54 37.70
CA ILE A 124 7.00 -9.39 36.94
C ILE A 124 6.93 -8.19 37.90
N GLY A 125 7.73 -7.16 37.65
CA GLY A 125 7.78 -5.99 38.51
C GLY A 125 6.50 -5.15 38.40
N LEU A 126 6.30 -4.27 39.38
CA LEU A 126 5.20 -3.31 39.39
C LEU A 126 5.22 -2.40 38.15
N PHE A 127 6.40 -2.17 37.57
CA PHE A 127 6.58 -1.39 36.36
C PHE A 127 5.97 -2.07 35.13
N GLU A 128 6.17 -3.37 34.97
CA GLU A 128 5.61 -4.18 33.88
C GLU A 128 4.08 -4.27 33.97
N ILE A 129 3.54 -4.35 35.20
CA ILE A 129 2.08 -4.31 35.43
C ILE A 129 1.49 -2.95 35.04
N LEU A 130 2.17 -1.85 35.41
CA LEU A 130 1.74 -0.49 35.04
C LEU A 130 1.84 -0.24 33.53
N LEU A 131 2.87 -0.78 32.88
CA LEU A 131 3.06 -0.68 31.44
C LEU A 131 1.94 -1.41 30.68
N LEU A 132 1.59 -2.63 31.09
CA LEU A 132 0.48 -3.40 30.51
C LEU A 132 -0.87 -2.73 30.75
N ALA A 133 -1.11 -2.19 31.94
CA ALA A 133 -2.32 -1.43 32.25
C ALA A 133 -2.42 -0.14 31.40
N GLY A 134 -1.30 0.55 31.18
CA GLY A 134 -1.22 1.75 30.33
C GLY A 134 -1.54 1.45 28.86
N ILE A 135 -0.99 0.37 28.31
CA ILE A 135 -1.25 -0.08 26.94
C ILE A 135 -2.74 -0.45 26.78
N GLY A 136 -3.30 -1.20 27.74
CA GLY A 136 -4.73 -1.55 27.73
C GLY A 136 -5.65 -0.33 27.78
N TYR A 137 -5.32 0.67 28.60
CA TYR A 137 -6.06 1.92 28.68
C TYR A 137 -5.99 2.73 27.37
N PHE A 138 -4.83 2.76 26.71
CA PHE A 138 -4.65 3.45 25.43
C PHE A 138 -5.49 2.82 24.31
N ILE A 139 -5.49 1.48 24.22
CA ILE A 139 -6.30 0.73 23.25
C ILE A 139 -7.80 0.99 23.50
N TYR A 140 -8.25 0.91 24.76
CA TYR A 140 -9.63 1.22 25.13
C TYR A 140 -10.04 2.65 24.76
N ARG A 141 -9.18 3.65 25.04
CA ARG A 141 -9.41 5.07 24.73
C ARG A 141 -9.51 5.31 23.22
N TYR A 142 -8.64 4.69 22.43
CA TYR A 142 -8.62 4.84 20.98
C TYR A 142 -9.90 4.29 20.32
N ILE A 143 -10.40 3.13 20.79
CA ILE A 143 -11.64 2.53 20.28
C ILE A 143 -12.87 3.36 20.69
N LYS A 144 -12.90 3.87 21.94
CA LYS A 144 -14.01 4.73 22.41
C LYS A 144 -14.08 6.06 21.66
N SER A 145 -12.93 6.65 21.32
CA SER A 145 -12.84 7.88 20.53
C SER A 145 -13.45 7.73 19.13
N LYS A 146 -13.30 6.56 18.49
CA LYS A 146 -13.93 6.30 17.19
C LYS A 146 -15.45 6.10 17.27
N ARG A 147 -15.96 5.55 18.38
CA ARG A 147 -17.41 5.38 18.59
C ARG A 147 -18.14 6.69 18.92
N GLN A 148 -17.43 7.73 19.36
CA GLN A 148 -18.04 9.04 19.63
C GLN A 148 -18.11 9.97 18.40
N GLN A 149 -17.46 9.61 17.28
CA GLN A 149 -17.56 10.37 16.02
C GLN A 149 -18.67 9.88 15.07
N GLU A 150 -19.42 8.83 15.43
CA GLU A 150 -20.55 8.28 14.64
C GLU A 150 -21.94 8.58 15.23
N GLN A 151 -22.05 9.45 16.24
CA GLN A 151 -23.34 9.82 16.85
C GLN A 151 -23.52 11.34 16.99
N GLN A 152 -23.46 12.09 15.89
CA GLN A 152 -24.11 13.40 15.80
C GLN A 152 -24.65 13.62 14.39
N GLY A 153 -25.96 13.50 14.26
CA GLY A 153 -26.71 13.72 13.02
C GLY A 153 -28.20 13.49 13.25
N GLU A 154 -28.77 14.18 14.25
CA GLU A 154 -30.19 14.14 14.56
C GLU A 154 -30.90 15.24 13.75
N TYR A 155 -31.57 14.86 12.66
CA TYR A 155 -32.38 15.76 11.83
C TYR A 155 -33.86 15.62 12.18
N THR A 156 -34.44 16.74 12.60
CA THR A 156 -35.86 16.96 12.91
C THR A 156 -36.75 16.64 11.70
N SER A 157 -37.69 15.72 11.89
CA SER A 157 -38.74 15.37 10.93
C SER A 157 -39.97 16.28 11.08
N TYR A 158 -40.44 16.87 9.98
CA TYR A 158 -41.77 17.46 9.88
C TYR A 158 -42.52 16.77 8.72
N ASN A 159 -43.69 16.23 9.05
CA ASN A 159 -44.82 15.82 8.19
C ASN A 159 -45.05 16.79 6.99
N SER A 160 -45.62 16.45 5.83
CA SER A 160 -46.20 15.24 5.22
C SER A 160 -46.87 15.68 3.90
N ILE A 161 -46.59 15.07 2.73
CA ILE A 161 -47.51 15.01 1.55
C ILE A 161 -47.14 13.76 0.73
N PRO A 162 -48.08 12.87 0.35
CA PRO A 162 -47.78 11.65 -0.37
C PRO A 162 -47.72 11.91 -1.88
N ASN A 163 -46.60 11.60 -2.52
CA ASN A 163 -46.57 11.37 -3.97
C ASN A 163 -45.73 10.15 -4.28
N THR A 164 -46.44 9.13 -4.75
CA THR A 164 -45.97 7.88 -5.34
C THR A 164 -45.02 8.15 -6.50
N TYR A 165 -43.73 7.91 -6.30
CA TYR A 165 -42.81 7.31 -7.27
C TYR A 165 -41.70 6.62 -6.46
N ASP A 166 -41.74 5.29 -6.45
CA ASP A 166 -40.72 4.45 -5.83
C ASP A 166 -39.47 4.48 -6.71
N VAL A 167 -38.63 5.50 -6.53
CA VAL A 167 -37.25 5.51 -7.03
C VAL A 167 -36.37 5.23 -5.83
N THR A 168 -36.09 3.96 -5.59
CA THR A 168 -34.99 3.57 -4.72
C THR A 168 -33.72 4.15 -5.35
N PRO A 169 -32.95 5.03 -4.67
CA PRO A 169 -31.63 5.40 -5.16
C PRO A 169 -30.72 4.19 -4.96
N GLN A 170 -30.72 3.30 -5.94
CA GLN A 170 -29.69 2.28 -6.06
C GLN A 170 -28.41 3.04 -6.40
N GLN A 171 -27.63 3.40 -5.38
CA GLN A 171 -26.23 3.74 -5.52
C GLN A 171 -25.56 2.52 -6.15
N ALA A 172 -25.56 2.47 -7.48
CA ALA A 172 -24.72 1.55 -8.22
C ALA A 172 -23.28 1.90 -7.82
N GLN A 173 -22.70 1.07 -6.96
CA GLN A 173 -21.26 1.02 -6.79
C GLN A 173 -20.72 0.59 -8.16
N LEU A 174 -20.44 1.58 -9.02
CA LEU A 174 -19.74 1.38 -10.29
C LEU A 174 -18.47 0.58 -9.95
N SER A 175 -18.30 -0.57 -10.59
CA SER A 175 -17.07 -1.33 -10.38
C SER A 175 -15.91 -0.51 -10.94
N THR A 176 -14.73 -0.62 -10.32
CA THR A 176 -13.52 0.10 -10.77
C THR A 176 -13.16 -0.24 -12.22
N GLN A 177 -13.52 -1.44 -12.67
CA GLN A 177 -13.34 -1.89 -14.05
C GLN A 177 -14.29 -1.18 -15.01
N ASP A 178 -15.57 -1.01 -14.64
CA ASP A 178 -16.53 -0.26 -15.47
C ASP A 178 -16.10 1.22 -15.63
N ASP A 179 -15.50 1.82 -14.60
CA ASP A 179 -15.01 3.20 -14.67
C ASP A 179 -13.79 3.33 -15.59
N LEU A 180 -12.84 2.38 -15.52
CA LEU A 180 -11.69 2.33 -16.41
C LEU A 180 -12.12 2.16 -17.88
N ASP A 181 -12.99 1.19 -18.16
CA ASP A 181 -13.48 0.92 -19.52
C ASP A 181 -14.19 2.14 -20.12
N ARG A 182 -15.00 2.82 -19.30
CA ARG A 182 -15.65 4.08 -19.69
C ARG A 182 -14.61 5.16 -20.00
N GLY A 183 -13.63 5.38 -19.13
CA GLY A 183 -12.57 6.36 -19.34
C GLY A 183 -11.78 6.13 -20.63
N LEU A 184 -11.36 4.89 -20.88
CA LEU A 184 -10.67 4.50 -22.10
C LEU A 184 -11.55 4.69 -23.35
N SER A 185 -12.85 4.40 -23.25
CA SER A 185 -13.79 4.62 -24.36
C SER A 185 -13.90 6.09 -24.75
N HIS A 186 -13.90 7.02 -23.77
CA HIS A 186 -13.93 8.46 -24.03
C HIS A 186 -12.62 8.94 -24.69
N ILE A 187 -11.47 8.45 -24.24
CA ILE A 187 -10.18 8.77 -24.86
C ILE A 187 -10.16 8.31 -26.31
N ARG A 188 -10.58 7.06 -26.59
CA ARG A 188 -10.67 6.52 -27.97
C ARG A 188 -11.63 7.29 -28.86
N GLN A 189 -12.72 7.84 -28.31
CA GLN A 189 -13.67 8.65 -29.08
C GLN A 189 -13.04 9.98 -29.54
N MET A 190 -12.16 10.56 -28.73
CA MET A 190 -11.50 11.84 -29.02
C MET A 190 -10.16 11.67 -29.76
N ASP A 191 -9.55 10.49 -29.67
CA ASP A 191 -8.31 10.11 -30.34
C ASP A 191 -8.44 8.70 -30.91
N ALA A 192 -8.88 8.60 -32.17
CA ALA A 192 -9.03 7.32 -32.86
C ALA A 192 -7.69 6.57 -33.07
N GLY A 193 -6.55 7.26 -32.91
CA GLY A 193 -5.22 6.67 -32.96
C GLY A 193 -4.74 6.09 -31.63
N PHE A 194 -5.47 6.34 -30.53
CA PHE A 194 -5.14 5.83 -29.22
C PHE A 194 -5.25 4.30 -29.16
N SER A 195 -4.23 3.67 -28.59
CA SER A 195 -4.15 2.24 -28.34
C SER A 195 -3.56 2.03 -26.95
N GLU A 196 -4.20 1.16 -26.17
CA GLU A 196 -3.78 0.83 -24.81
C GLU A 196 -2.39 0.16 -24.81
N GLU A 197 -2.13 -0.72 -25.77
CA GLU A 197 -0.82 -1.38 -25.98
C GLU A 197 0.29 -0.36 -26.26
N ARG A 198 0.06 0.55 -27.22
CA ARG A 198 1.02 1.60 -27.55
C ARG A 198 1.24 2.56 -26.37
N PHE A 199 0.20 2.81 -25.59
CA PHE A 199 0.31 3.62 -24.39
C PHE A 199 1.15 2.92 -23.33
N THR A 200 0.97 1.62 -23.09
CA THR A 200 1.79 0.86 -22.13
C THR A 200 3.27 0.81 -22.55
N ASP A 201 3.56 0.67 -23.84
CA ASP A 201 4.92 0.77 -24.37
C ASP A 201 5.52 2.17 -24.12
N GLN A 202 4.72 3.22 -24.36
CA GLN A 202 5.13 4.59 -24.10
C GLN A 202 5.40 4.85 -22.61
N VAL A 203 4.59 4.28 -21.72
CA VAL A 203 4.81 4.35 -20.26
C VAL A 203 6.16 3.71 -19.90
N MET A 204 6.48 2.55 -20.46
CA MET A 204 7.77 1.88 -20.24
C MET A 204 8.94 2.75 -20.71
N ASP A 205 8.85 3.35 -21.90
CA ASP A 205 9.86 4.28 -22.41
C ASP A 205 10.03 5.51 -21.52
N MET A 206 8.92 6.12 -21.07
CA MET A 206 8.93 7.27 -20.18
C MET A 206 9.55 6.94 -18.83
N PHE A 207 9.23 5.76 -18.28
CA PHE A 207 9.82 5.27 -17.04
C PHE A 207 11.35 5.22 -17.13
N PHE A 208 11.91 4.57 -18.15
CA PHE A 208 13.38 4.52 -18.31
C PHE A 208 14.02 5.88 -18.55
N LYS A 209 13.38 6.76 -19.33
CA LYS A 209 13.87 8.13 -19.55
C LYS A 209 13.93 8.93 -18.25
N VAL A 210 12.88 8.86 -17.43
CA VAL A 210 12.82 9.54 -16.13
C VAL A 210 13.85 8.98 -15.16
N GLN A 211 13.97 7.65 -15.04
CA GLN A 211 15.00 7.05 -14.19
C GLN A 211 16.42 7.40 -14.66
N GLY A 212 16.66 7.43 -15.98
CA GLY A 212 17.94 7.85 -16.55
C GLY A 212 18.29 9.30 -16.23
N ALA A 213 17.34 10.22 -16.42
CA ALA A 213 17.49 11.63 -16.08
C ALA A 213 17.78 11.84 -14.59
N TRP A 214 17.06 11.12 -13.73
CA TRP A 214 17.26 11.13 -12.29
C TRP A 214 18.65 10.65 -11.87
N MET A 215 19.11 9.50 -12.39
CA MET A 215 20.45 8.97 -12.10
C MET A 215 21.56 9.90 -12.60
N ASN A 216 21.35 10.58 -13.73
CA ASN A 216 22.30 11.55 -14.28
C ASN A 216 22.23 12.91 -13.57
N ARG A 217 21.27 13.10 -12.65
CA ARG A 217 20.98 14.39 -12.00
C ARG A 217 20.73 15.53 -13.01
N ASP A 218 20.17 15.19 -14.17
CA ASP A 218 19.85 16.12 -15.24
C ASP A 218 18.45 15.82 -15.79
N LEU A 219 17.51 16.73 -15.51
CA LEU A 219 16.13 16.63 -15.96
C LEU A 219 15.91 17.20 -17.37
N SER A 220 16.93 17.82 -17.98
CA SER A 220 16.81 18.43 -19.31
C SER A 220 16.23 17.49 -20.38
N PRO A 221 16.63 16.21 -20.46
CA PRO A 221 16.10 15.28 -21.47
C PRO A 221 14.62 14.94 -21.29
N VAL A 222 14.06 15.13 -20.09
CA VAL A 222 12.69 14.71 -19.76
C VAL A 222 11.71 15.86 -19.62
N ASN A 223 12.16 17.12 -19.78
CA ASN A 223 11.32 18.32 -19.68
C ASN A 223 10.05 18.29 -20.56
N ALA A 224 10.10 17.62 -21.71
CA ALA A 224 8.95 17.53 -22.61
C ALA A 224 7.92 16.47 -22.18
N ILE A 225 8.31 15.51 -21.34
CA ILE A 225 7.51 14.33 -20.98
C ILE A 225 7.13 14.30 -19.48
N ILE A 226 7.42 15.35 -18.74
CA ILE A 226 6.97 15.55 -17.35
C ILE A 226 6.24 16.90 -17.23
N THR A 227 5.33 17.03 -16.29
CA THR A 227 4.70 18.32 -16.00
C THR A 227 5.68 19.28 -15.32
N ASP A 228 5.40 20.58 -15.38
CA ASP A 228 6.21 21.59 -14.67
C ASP A 228 6.24 21.36 -13.16
N GLU A 229 5.14 20.87 -12.60
CA GLU A 229 5.04 20.49 -11.20
C GLU A 229 5.99 19.33 -10.87
N MET A 230 5.92 18.23 -11.63
CA MET A 230 6.79 17.07 -11.45
C MET A 230 8.27 17.44 -11.60
N ARG A 231 8.59 18.29 -12.57
CA ARG A 231 9.96 18.81 -12.75
C ARG A 231 10.45 19.56 -11.51
N ARG A 232 9.63 20.42 -10.90
CA ARG A 232 10.00 21.15 -9.68
C ARG A 232 10.25 20.18 -8.53
N ILE A 233 9.34 19.22 -8.33
CA ILE A 233 9.49 18.19 -7.28
C ILE A 233 10.79 17.41 -7.46
N PHE A 234 11.06 16.92 -8.68
CA PHE A 234 12.29 16.20 -8.95
C PHE A 234 13.53 17.08 -8.77
N GLN A 235 13.49 18.34 -9.21
CA GLN A 235 14.61 19.25 -9.04
C GLN A 235 14.90 19.51 -7.55
N GLU A 236 13.87 19.73 -6.73
CA GLU A 236 14.02 19.91 -5.29
C GLU A 236 14.68 18.70 -4.62
N ASP A 237 14.30 17.50 -5.04
CA ASP A 237 14.88 16.26 -4.52
C ASP A 237 16.33 16.06 -4.99
N LEU A 238 16.63 16.33 -6.26
CA LEU A 238 17.99 16.29 -6.78
C LEU A 238 18.88 17.31 -6.05
N ASP A 239 18.40 18.53 -5.85
CA ASP A 239 19.14 19.57 -5.13
C ASP A 239 19.40 19.18 -3.68
N ARG A 240 18.43 18.51 -3.03
CA ARG A 240 18.62 17.94 -1.69
C ARG A 240 19.72 16.89 -1.68
N LEU A 241 19.69 15.94 -2.62
CA LEU A 241 20.73 14.90 -2.72
C LEU A 241 22.12 15.50 -2.96
N ILE A 242 22.23 16.52 -3.80
CA ILE A 242 23.47 17.25 -4.05
C ILE A 242 23.98 17.93 -2.77
N ARG A 243 23.11 18.63 -2.02
CA ARG A 243 23.48 19.24 -0.74
C ARG A 243 23.96 18.22 0.29
N GLU A 244 23.30 17.06 0.32
CA GLU A 244 23.67 15.94 1.19
C GLU A 244 24.88 15.15 0.69
N LYS A 245 25.44 15.48 -0.48
CA LYS A 245 26.52 14.74 -1.14
C LYS A 245 26.16 13.26 -1.33
N LYS A 246 24.93 12.99 -1.74
CA LYS A 246 24.39 11.64 -1.99
C LYS A 246 24.05 11.46 -3.46
N VAL A 247 24.48 10.35 -4.05
CA VAL A 247 24.14 9.95 -5.41
C VAL A 247 23.22 8.73 -5.34
N ASN A 248 22.06 8.81 -5.97
CA ASN A 248 21.20 7.65 -6.12
C ASN A 248 21.66 6.81 -7.32
N ARG A 249 21.65 5.48 -7.14
CA ARG A 249 22.12 4.51 -8.13
C ARG A 249 21.04 3.46 -8.31
N LEU A 250 20.64 3.27 -9.56
CA LEU A 250 19.69 2.22 -9.96
C LEU A 250 20.39 1.32 -10.97
N GLU A 251 20.47 0.03 -10.67
CA GLU A 251 21.10 -0.95 -11.55
C GLU A 251 20.18 -2.16 -11.76
N ASN A 252 20.42 -2.91 -12.84
CA ASN A 252 19.68 -4.13 -13.16
C ASN A 252 18.14 -3.96 -13.14
N ILE A 253 17.67 -2.84 -13.67
CA ILE A 253 16.24 -2.53 -13.74
C ILE A 253 15.57 -3.51 -14.70
N ALA A 254 14.57 -4.23 -14.19
CA ALA A 254 13.70 -5.10 -14.96
C ALA A 254 12.24 -4.75 -14.67
N VAL A 255 11.56 -4.19 -15.68
CA VAL A 255 10.11 -3.97 -15.64
C VAL A 255 9.43 -5.31 -15.93
N ARG A 256 8.48 -5.70 -15.07
CA ARG A 256 7.78 -6.99 -15.13
C ARG A 256 6.43 -6.83 -15.81
N THR A 257 5.65 -5.85 -15.38
CA THR A 257 4.34 -5.54 -15.96
C THR A 257 4.10 -4.03 -15.93
N VAL A 258 3.32 -3.58 -16.91
CA VAL A 258 2.73 -2.24 -16.98
C VAL A 258 1.26 -2.45 -17.29
N GLU A 259 0.38 -2.05 -16.38
CA GLU A 259 -1.06 -2.28 -16.51
C GLU A 259 -1.81 -0.97 -16.28
N ILE A 260 -2.74 -0.62 -17.18
CA ILE A 260 -3.59 0.55 -16.98
C ILE A 260 -4.54 0.28 -15.83
N SER A 261 -4.55 1.17 -14.84
CA SER A 261 -5.35 1.03 -13.63
C SER A 261 -6.56 1.96 -13.62
N GLU A 262 -6.40 3.17 -14.15
CA GLU A 262 -7.47 4.18 -14.21
C GLU A 262 -7.34 5.01 -15.48
N ALA A 263 -8.47 5.44 -16.03
CA ALA A 263 -8.51 6.41 -17.12
C ALA A 263 -9.71 7.35 -16.91
N TRP A 264 -9.53 8.65 -17.13
CA TRP A 264 -10.63 9.61 -17.09
C TRP A 264 -10.29 10.87 -17.89
N GLN A 265 -11.32 11.68 -18.13
CA GLN A 265 -11.18 13.00 -18.75
C GLN A 265 -11.74 14.05 -17.81
N GLU A 266 -11.03 15.15 -17.63
CA GLU A 266 -11.52 16.31 -16.89
C GLU A 266 -10.91 17.59 -17.45
N GLN A 267 -11.71 18.67 -17.49
CA GLN A 267 -11.23 20.01 -17.82
C GLN A 267 -10.42 20.09 -19.14
N GLY A 268 -10.77 19.28 -20.14
CA GLY A 268 -10.05 19.24 -21.43
C GLY A 268 -8.70 18.51 -21.38
N GLN A 269 -8.43 17.73 -20.35
CA GLN A 269 -7.27 16.84 -20.22
C GLN A 269 -7.71 15.38 -20.16
N ASP A 270 -6.95 14.52 -20.83
CA ASP A 270 -6.97 13.08 -20.61
C ASP A 270 -6.04 12.76 -19.44
N TYR A 271 -6.42 11.79 -18.61
CA TYR A 271 -5.57 11.21 -17.58
C TYR A 271 -5.62 9.70 -17.68
N ILE A 272 -4.45 9.07 -17.55
CA ILE A 272 -4.32 7.63 -17.41
C ILE A 272 -3.32 7.33 -16.29
N THR A 273 -3.70 6.45 -15.37
CA THR A 273 -2.77 5.88 -14.38
C THR A 273 -2.39 4.47 -14.80
N ALA A 274 -1.10 4.18 -14.80
CA ALA A 274 -0.56 2.85 -15.02
C ALA A 274 0.13 2.33 -13.75
N LEU A 275 -0.16 1.09 -13.37
CA LEU A 275 0.58 0.35 -12.37
C LEU A 275 1.83 -0.26 -13.02
N ILE A 276 3.00 0.10 -12.52
CA ILE A 276 4.30 -0.43 -12.94
C ILE A 276 4.80 -1.36 -11.86
N TYR A 277 5.02 -2.63 -12.21
CA TYR A 277 5.71 -3.60 -11.36
C TYR A 277 7.13 -3.81 -11.89
N ALA A 278 8.14 -3.56 -11.06
CA ALA A 278 9.53 -3.71 -11.46
C ALA A 278 10.41 -4.22 -10.32
N ASN A 279 11.60 -4.69 -10.69
CA ASN A 279 12.67 -4.96 -9.73
C ASN A 279 13.98 -4.31 -10.18
N LEU A 280 14.77 -3.82 -9.23
CA LEU A 280 16.05 -3.17 -9.48
C LEU A 280 16.96 -3.25 -8.24
N LEU A 281 18.25 -3.03 -8.43
CA LEU A 281 19.17 -2.72 -7.34
C LEU A 281 19.03 -1.22 -7.03
N ASP A 282 18.59 -0.92 -5.81
CA ASP A 282 18.31 0.44 -5.33
C ASP A 282 19.31 0.77 -4.21
N TYR A 283 20.20 1.73 -4.45
CA TYR A 283 21.16 2.15 -3.43
C TYR A 283 21.62 3.59 -3.60
N THR A 284 22.09 4.18 -2.49
CA THR A 284 22.65 5.53 -2.47
C THR A 284 24.12 5.45 -2.09
N THR A 285 24.95 6.22 -2.77
CA THR A 285 26.38 6.36 -2.46
C THR A 285 26.72 7.77 -2.01
N ASP A 286 27.68 7.90 -1.12
CA ASP A 286 28.34 9.18 -0.85
C ASP A 286 29.09 9.64 -2.12
N ASP A 287 28.91 10.90 -2.50
CA ASP A 287 29.39 11.46 -3.77
C ASP A 287 30.92 11.63 -3.79
N VAL A 288 31.56 11.74 -2.62
CA VAL A 288 33.01 11.96 -2.50
C VAL A 288 33.75 10.62 -2.43
N SER A 289 33.30 9.72 -1.57
CA SER A 289 33.96 8.44 -1.28
C SER A 289 33.47 7.27 -2.13
N GLY A 290 32.30 7.39 -2.76
CA GLY A 290 31.65 6.31 -3.51
C GLY A 290 31.14 5.16 -2.65
N GLN A 291 31.22 5.28 -1.32
CA GLN A 291 30.75 4.27 -0.38
C GLN A 291 29.22 4.21 -0.38
N VAL A 292 28.67 3.01 -0.27
CA VAL A 292 27.22 2.83 -0.13
C VAL A 292 26.80 3.33 1.25
N VAL A 293 25.86 4.27 1.29
CA VAL A 293 25.32 4.85 2.52
C VAL A 293 23.93 4.32 2.87
N SER A 294 23.20 3.79 1.88
CA SER A 294 21.91 3.12 2.08
C SER A 294 21.58 2.20 0.89
N GLY A 295 20.71 1.22 1.11
CA GLY A 295 20.30 0.24 0.09
C GLY A 295 21.30 -0.89 -0.14
N SER A 296 21.13 -1.64 -1.22
CA SER A 296 21.96 -2.80 -1.54
C SER A 296 22.41 -2.83 -2.99
N LYS A 297 23.69 -3.16 -3.19
CA LYS A 297 24.28 -3.44 -4.50
C LYS A 297 24.06 -4.89 -4.96
N THR A 298 23.53 -5.74 -4.10
CA THR A 298 23.41 -7.19 -4.35
C THR A 298 21.98 -7.70 -4.23
N ASP A 299 21.16 -7.04 -3.43
CA ASP A 299 19.80 -7.49 -3.15
C ASP A 299 18.80 -6.63 -3.93
N PRO A 300 18.17 -7.18 -4.98
CA PRO A 300 17.20 -6.43 -5.76
C PRO A 300 15.91 -6.22 -4.97
N VAL A 301 15.43 -4.99 -4.99
CA VAL A 301 14.14 -4.60 -4.43
C VAL A 301 13.07 -4.73 -5.51
N LYS A 302 11.90 -5.24 -5.11
CA LYS A 302 10.69 -5.26 -5.94
C LYS A 302 9.77 -4.16 -5.47
N PHE A 303 9.14 -3.46 -6.41
CA PHE A 303 8.20 -2.39 -6.07
C PHE A 303 7.07 -2.29 -7.09
N GLU A 304 5.98 -1.70 -6.65
CA GLU A 304 4.80 -1.39 -7.43
C GLU A 304 4.48 0.09 -7.28
N GLU A 305 4.41 0.81 -8.39
CA GLU A 305 4.12 2.25 -8.40
C GLU A 305 3.03 2.57 -9.42
N PHE A 306 2.13 3.46 -9.04
CA PHE A 306 1.16 4.06 -9.92
C PHE A 306 1.71 5.35 -10.51
N TRP A 307 1.92 5.35 -11.82
CA TRP A 307 2.35 6.52 -12.57
C TRP A 307 1.16 7.10 -13.30
N THR A 308 0.84 8.37 -13.02
CA THR A 308 -0.26 9.09 -13.67
C THR A 308 0.28 10.00 -14.75
N PHE A 309 -0.31 9.90 -15.93
CA PHE A 309 0.05 10.66 -17.12
C PHE A 309 -1.13 11.52 -17.54
N THR A 310 -0.83 12.70 -18.07
CA THR A 310 -1.83 13.63 -18.58
C THR A 310 -1.44 14.18 -19.94
N ARG A 311 -2.44 14.53 -20.75
CA ARG A 311 -2.28 15.29 -22.00
C ARG A 311 -3.53 16.12 -22.24
N SER A 312 -3.43 17.17 -23.04
CA SER A 312 -4.63 17.79 -23.62
C SER A 312 -5.37 16.77 -24.47
N VAL A 313 -6.71 16.75 -24.35
CA VAL A 313 -7.60 15.83 -25.07
C VAL A 313 -7.28 15.84 -26.58
N GLY A 314 -7.24 14.65 -27.18
CA GLY A 314 -6.89 14.45 -28.58
C GLY A 314 -5.41 14.09 -28.74
N THR A 315 -4.68 14.77 -29.62
CA THR A 315 -3.30 14.41 -30.01
C THR A 315 -2.21 15.07 -29.14
N GLY A 316 -2.53 15.39 -27.89
CA GLY A 316 -1.55 15.93 -26.95
C GLY A 316 -0.43 14.94 -26.65
N VAL A 317 0.75 15.46 -26.27
CA VAL A 317 1.86 14.62 -25.80
C VAL A 317 1.61 14.24 -24.34
N TRP A 318 1.70 12.94 -24.02
CA TRP A 318 1.62 12.44 -22.66
C TRP A 318 2.77 12.95 -21.79
N LYS A 319 2.41 13.44 -20.60
CA LYS A 319 3.35 13.92 -19.59
C LYS A 319 3.09 13.24 -18.27
N LEU A 320 4.15 12.82 -17.58
CA LEU A 320 4.07 12.34 -16.21
C LEU A 320 3.61 13.49 -15.30
N SER A 321 2.50 13.28 -14.60
CA SER A 321 1.90 14.27 -13.71
C SER A 321 1.94 13.87 -12.25
N GLY A 322 2.00 12.58 -11.92
CA GLY A 322 2.10 12.13 -10.53
C GLY A 322 2.59 10.69 -10.38
N ILE A 323 3.15 10.39 -9.21
CA ILE A 323 3.60 9.04 -8.82
C ILE A 323 3.05 8.73 -7.43
N ASN A 324 2.47 7.55 -7.26
CA ASN A 324 2.00 7.04 -5.98
C ASN A 324 2.55 5.63 -5.72
N GLN A 325 2.96 5.34 -4.49
CA GLN A 325 3.29 3.97 -4.07
C GLN A 325 2.00 3.14 -3.93
N LYS A 326 2.09 1.84 -4.21
CA LYS A 326 1.00 0.88 -3.97
C LYS A 326 1.02 0.34 -2.55
#